data_AF-A0A376DRY5-F1
#
_entry.id   AF-A0A376DRY5-F1
#
_cell.length_a   1.000
_cell.length_b   1.000
_cell.length_c   1.000
_cell.angle_alpha   90.00
_cell.angle_beta   90.00
_cell.angle_gamma   90.00
#
_symmetry.space_group_name_H-M   'P 1'
#
loop_
_entity.id
_entity.type
_entity.pdbx_description
1 polymer ?
#
loop_
_entity_poly.entity_id
_entity_poly.type
_entity_poly.pdbx_seq_one_letter_code
_entity_poly.pdbx_strand_id
1 'polypeptide(L)'
;MFVESLDAIEVAKQAHLATAPVMIYGDDVTHVVTEEGVAYIYKAEGEEERKQALSAVAGVTSVGSKADAAVISSLRERGIVAYPEDLGIHRNQANRSLLAAKNVRDLVEWSDGLYNPPAKFKNW
;
A
#
# COMPACT_ATOMS: atom_id res chain seq x y z
N MET A 1 3.39 -7.05 -3.13
CA MET A 1 3.41 -7.38 -4.56
C MET A 1 2.00 -7.79 -4.96
N PHE A 2 1.45 -7.21 -6.02
CA PHE A 2 0.14 -7.61 -6.56
C PHE A 2 0.30 -8.86 -7.44
N VAL A 3 -0.66 -9.78 -7.34
CA VAL A 3 -0.66 -11.07 -8.02
C VAL A 3 -2.04 -11.32 -8.65
N GLU A 4 -2.08 -12.12 -9.71
CA GLU A 4 -3.33 -12.48 -10.40
C GLU A 4 -4.19 -13.46 -9.58
N SER A 5 -3.56 -14.34 -8.81
CA SER A 5 -4.22 -15.32 -7.96
C SER A 5 -3.51 -15.37 -6.61
N LEU A 6 -4.27 -15.38 -5.53
CA LEU A 6 -3.73 -15.49 -4.18
C LEU A 6 -3.27 -16.92 -3.89
N ASP A 7 -2.08 -17.08 -3.34
CA ASP A 7 -1.58 -18.38 -2.83
C ASP A 7 -2.55 -19.00 -1.81
N ALA A 8 -3.31 -18.16 -1.09
CA ALA A 8 -4.36 -18.55 -0.16
C ALA A 8 -5.38 -19.52 -0.79
N ILE A 9 -5.64 -19.43 -2.09
CA ILE A 9 -6.55 -20.34 -2.80
C ILE A 9 -5.99 -21.77 -2.78
N GLU A 10 -4.70 -21.94 -3.02
CA GLU A 10 -4.06 -23.25 -3.02
C GLU A 10 -3.89 -23.78 -1.59
N VAL A 11 -3.57 -22.90 -0.63
CA VAL A 11 -3.54 -23.23 0.80
C VAL A 11 -4.87 -23.80 1.26
N ALA A 12 -6.00 -23.20 0.86
CA ALA A 12 -7.32 -23.70 1.23
C ALA A 12 -7.60 -25.10 0.70
N LYS A 13 -7.17 -25.43 -0.52
CA LYS A 13 -7.33 -26.78 -1.07
C LYS A 13 -6.49 -27.80 -0.28
N GLN A 14 -5.23 -27.49 -0.03
CA GLN A 14 -4.31 -28.40 0.67
C GLN A 14 -4.71 -28.63 2.13
N ALA A 15 -5.18 -27.57 2.79
CA ALA A 15 -5.62 -27.61 4.18
C ALA A 15 -7.12 -27.96 4.35
N HIS A 16 -7.83 -28.26 3.26
CA HIS A 16 -9.26 -28.60 3.27
C HIS A 16 -10.14 -27.53 3.96
N LEU A 17 -9.81 -26.26 3.74
CA LEU A 17 -10.59 -25.14 4.25
C LEU A 17 -11.80 -24.89 3.35
N ALA A 18 -12.93 -24.51 3.95
CA ALA A 18 -14.15 -24.18 3.21
C ALA A 18 -13.98 -22.95 2.29
N THR A 19 -13.09 -22.03 2.65
CA THR A 19 -12.83 -20.78 1.93
C THR A 19 -11.34 -20.44 1.98
N ALA A 20 -10.86 -19.68 0.98
CA ALA A 20 -9.51 -19.12 1.01
C ALA A 20 -9.31 -18.23 2.26
N PRO A 21 -8.21 -18.38 3.02
CA PRO A 21 -7.91 -17.55 4.17
C PRO A 21 -7.48 -16.15 3.70
N VAL A 22 -8.46 -15.28 3.47
CA VAL A 22 -8.26 -13.88 3.10
C VAL A 22 -8.22 -13.04 4.38
N MET A 23 -7.17 -12.22 4.54
CA MET A 23 -7.01 -11.38 5.74
C MET A 23 -7.95 -10.16 5.71
N ILE A 24 -8.07 -9.50 4.55
CA ILE A 24 -8.95 -8.35 4.32
C ILE A 24 -9.57 -8.54 2.94
N TYR A 25 -10.90 -8.54 2.87
CA TYR A 25 -11.62 -8.63 1.60
C TYR A 25 -11.52 -7.32 0.83
N GLY A 26 -11.42 -7.40 -0.50
CA GLY A 26 -11.33 -6.21 -1.36
C GLY A 26 -12.51 -5.25 -1.20
N ASP A 27 -13.69 -5.77 -0.85
CA ASP A 27 -14.90 -4.97 -0.63
C ASP A 27 -14.85 -4.11 0.64
N ASP A 28 -14.05 -4.52 1.62
CA ASP A 28 -13.83 -3.77 2.88
C ASP A 28 -12.68 -2.73 2.76
N VAL A 29 -11.99 -2.70 1.62
CA VAL A 29 -10.86 -1.79 1.39
C VAL A 29 -11.37 -0.47 0.82
N THR A 30 -11.06 0.63 1.50
CA THR A 30 -11.37 1.98 1.03
C THR A 30 -10.20 2.65 0.32
N HIS A 31 -8.97 2.32 0.71
CA HIS A 31 -7.75 2.91 0.19
C HIS A 31 -6.69 1.83 -0.01
N VAL A 32 -6.02 1.87 -1.16
CA VAL A 32 -4.79 1.12 -1.39
C VAL A 32 -3.66 2.11 -1.62
N VAL A 33 -2.61 2.01 -0.81
CA VAL A 33 -1.47 2.92 -0.84
C VAL A 33 -0.22 2.14 -1.22
N THR A 34 0.50 2.62 -2.22
CA THR A 34 1.78 2.09 -2.69
C THR A 34 2.77 3.22 -2.89
N GLU A 35 4.01 2.88 -3.27
CA GLU A 35 5.01 3.85 -3.70
C GLU A 35 4.64 4.58 -5.00
N GLU A 36 3.72 4.01 -5.79
CA GLU A 36 3.23 4.65 -7.02
C GLU A 36 2.15 5.69 -6.76
N GLY A 37 1.34 5.50 -5.71
CA GLY A 37 0.27 6.43 -5.35
C GLY A 37 -0.80 5.80 -4.46
N VAL A 38 -1.96 6.45 -4.44
CA VAL A 38 -3.15 6.07 -3.68
C VAL A 38 -4.30 5.79 -4.63
N ALA A 39 -4.94 4.63 -4.49
CA ALA A 39 -6.22 4.33 -5.11
C ALA A 39 -7.33 4.46 -4.05
N TYR A 40 -8.25 5.40 -4.26
CA TYR A 40 -9.43 5.67 -3.44
C TYR A 40 -10.57 4.74 -3.85
N ILE A 41 -10.45 3.46 -3.51
CA ILE A 41 -11.36 2.36 -3.88
C ILE A 41 -12.83 2.67 -3.51
N TYR A 42 -13.06 3.43 -2.44
CA TYR A 42 -14.42 3.83 -2.03
C TYR A 42 -15.12 4.75 -3.05
N LYS A 43 -14.39 5.42 -3.95
CA LYS A 43 -14.94 6.26 -5.01
C LYS A 43 -15.17 5.51 -6.32
N ALA A 44 -14.61 4.31 -6.46
CA ALA A 44 -14.70 3.53 -7.68
C ALA A 44 -16.07 2.86 -7.81
N GLU A 45 -16.66 2.94 -8.99
CA GLU A 45 -17.97 2.39 -9.32
C GLU A 45 -17.85 1.00 -9.94
N GLY A 46 -18.32 -0.02 -9.20
CA GLY A 46 -18.31 -1.41 -9.66
C GLY A 46 -16.93 -2.07 -9.64
N GLU A 47 -16.90 -3.36 -10.00
CA GLU A 47 -15.68 -4.17 -9.91
C GLU A 47 -14.61 -3.77 -10.92
N GLU A 48 -15.02 -3.35 -12.12
CA GLU A 48 -14.08 -3.05 -13.20
C GLU A 48 -13.27 -1.79 -12.90
N GLU A 49 -13.92 -0.71 -12.47
CA GLU A 49 -13.22 0.52 -12.09
C GLU A 49 -12.33 0.31 -10.86
N ARG A 50 -12.75 -0.53 -9.91
CA ARG A 50 -11.91 -0.94 -8.79
C ARG A 50 -10.65 -1.66 -9.26
N LYS A 51 -10.76 -2.61 -10.21
CA LYS A 51 -9.61 -3.30 -10.80
C LYS A 51 -8.68 -2.32 -11.51
N GLN A 52 -9.23 -1.39 -12.29
CA GLN A 52 -8.44 -0.37 -13.00
C GLN A 52 -7.71 0.57 -12.03
N ALA A 53 -8.38 1.03 -10.97
CA ALA A 53 -7.76 1.84 -9.92
C ALA A 53 -6.65 1.09 -9.18
N LEU A 54 -6.83 -0.20 -8.89
CA LEU A 54 -5.80 -1.04 -8.31
C LEU A 54 -4.61 -1.24 -9.25
N SER A 55 -4.86 -1.54 -10.53
CA SER A 55 -3.82 -1.66 -11.55
C SER A 55 -3.00 -0.38 -11.69
N ALA A 56 -3.62 0.80 -11.59
CA ALA A 56 -2.93 2.08 -11.67
C ALA A 56 -1.85 2.27 -10.58
N VAL A 57 -2.06 1.72 -9.39
CA VAL A 57 -1.10 1.83 -8.26
C VAL A 57 -0.25 0.58 -8.05
N ALA A 58 -0.39 -0.44 -8.91
CA ALA A 58 0.27 -1.74 -8.76
C ALA A 58 1.69 -1.82 -9.38
N GLY A 59 2.21 -0.72 -9.94
CA GLY A 59 3.57 -0.63 -10.51
C GLY A 59 3.83 -1.66 -11.62
N VAL A 60 5.05 -2.17 -11.70
CA VAL A 60 5.48 -3.14 -12.74
C VAL A 60 5.05 -4.59 -12.48
N THR A 61 4.07 -4.82 -11.61
CA THR A 61 3.56 -6.16 -11.32
C THR A 61 2.73 -6.70 -12.49
N SER A 62 2.38 -8.00 -12.47
CA SER A 62 1.50 -8.59 -13.49
C SER A 62 0.14 -7.88 -13.58
N VAL A 63 -0.38 -7.42 -12.44
CA VAL A 63 -1.64 -6.67 -12.35
C VAL A 63 -1.49 -5.24 -12.85
N GLY A 64 -0.37 -4.57 -12.52
CA GLY A 64 -0.12 -3.20 -12.94
C GLY A 64 0.27 -3.05 -14.41
N SER A 65 0.93 -4.07 -14.98
CA SER A 65 1.35 -4.07 -16.40
C SER A 65 0.19 -4.08 -17.40
N LYS A 66 -1.04 -4.33 -16.92
CA LYS A 66 -2.28 -4.30 -17.71
C LYS A 66 -2.94 -2.91 -17.75
N ALA A 67 -2.38 -1.93 -17.04
CA ALA A 67 -3.00 -0.62 -16.92
C ALA A 67 -2.86 0.20 -18.21
N ASP A 68 -3.99 0.75 -18.66
CA ASP A 68 -4.04 1.65 -19.81
C ASP A 68 -3.77 3.10 -19.36
N ALA A 69 -2.89 3.80 -20.06
CA ALA A 69 -2.46 5.15 -19.68
C ALA A 69 -3.60 6.19 -19.74
N ALA A 70 -4.52 6.06 -20.70
CA ALA A 70 -5.67 6.95 -20.82
C ALA A 70 -6.68 6.70 -19.69
N VAL A 71 -6.88 5.43 -19.33
CA VAL A 71 -7.70 5.06 -18.15
C VAL A 71 -7.10 5.64 -16.87
N ILE A 72 -5.78 5.51 -16.67
CA ILE A 72 -5.09 6.10 -15.51
C ILE A 72 -5.29 7.61 -15.46
N SER A 73 -5.14 8.33 -16.59
CA SER A 73 -5.35 9.78 -16.64
C SER A 73 -6.76 10.16 -16.19
N SER A 74 -7.77 9.47 -16.70
CA SER A 74 -9.17 9.68 -16.31
C SER A 74 -9.40 9.42 -14.81
N LEU A 75 -8.84 8.33 -14.27
CA LEU A 75 -8.95 8.02 -12.85
C LEU A 75 -8.28 9.07 -11.96
N ARG A 76 -7.15 9.65 -12.41
CA ARG A 76 -6.46 10.74 -11.71
C ARG A 76 -7.24 12.04 -11.78
N GLU A 77 -7.76 12.41 -12.94
CA GLU A 77 -8.61 13.60 -13.13
C GLU A 77 -9.88 13.53 -12.26
N ARG A 78 -10.46 12.34 -12.10
CA ARG A 78 -11.62 12.10 -11.23
C ARG A 78 -11.26 11.97 -9.75
N GLY A 79 -9.98 11.97 -9.40
CA GLY A 79 -9.50 11.83 -8.02
C GLY A 79 -9.82 10.47 -7.40
N ILE A 80 -9.97 9.42 -8.24
CA ILE A 80 -10.06 8.01 -7.84
C ILE A 80 -8.66 7.46 -7.61
N VAL A 81 -7.68 7.95 -8.37
CA VAL A 81 -6.26 7.68 -8.16
C VAL A 81 -5.55 9.01 -7.89
N ALA A 82 -4.55 9.01 -7.02
CA ALA A 82 -3.64 10.14 -6.84
C ALA A 82 -2.20 9.63 -6.78
N TYR A 83 -1.35 10.15 -7.66
CA TYR A 83 0.09 9.96 -7.58
C TYR A 83 0.72 11.00 -6.65
N PRO A 84 1.96 10.82 -6.18
CA PRO A 84 2.62 11.79 -5.30
C PRO A 84 2.53 13.23 -5.83
N GLU A 85 2.66 13.40 -7.15
CA GLU A 85 2.64 14.72 -7.79
C GLU A 85 1.25 15.38 -7.72
N ASP A 86 0.16 14.59 -7.75
CA ASP A 86 -1.21 15.09 -7.56
C ASP A 86 -1.46 15.61 -6.13
N LEU A 87 -0.64 15.15 -5.18
CA LEU A 87 -0.68 15.56 -3.78
C LEU A 87 0.33 16.68 -3.48
N GLY A 88 1.06 17.17 -4.49
CA GLY A 88 2.13 18.15 -4.31
C GLY A 88 3.38 17.59 -3.63
N ILE A 89 3.58 16.26 -3.68
CA ILE A 89 4.72 15.57 -3.06
C ILE A 89 5.74 15.22 -4.13
N HIS A 90 6.97 15.71 -3.98
CA HIS A 90 8.08 15.31 -4.84
C HIS A 90 8.78 14.06 -4.30
N ARG A 91 8.83 12.99 -5.10
CA ARG A 91 9.38 11.69 -4.69
C ARG A 91 10.81 11.77 -4.13
N ASN A 92 11.63 12.69 -4.64
CA ASN A 92 13.02 12.88 -4.19
C ASN A 92 13.16 13.52 -2.79
N GLN A 93 12.10 14.12 -2.25
CA GLN A 93 12.09 14.69 -0.90
C GLN A 93 11.87 13.62 0.17
N ALA A 94 11.33 12.45 -0.19
CA ALA A 94 11.07 11.36 0.74
C ALA A 94 12.37 10.67 1.15
N ASN A 95 13.02 11.18 2.20
CA ASN A 95 14.26 10.62 2.72
C ASN A 95 14.29 10.60 4.26
N ARG A 96 15.28 9.91 4.83
CA ARG A 96 15.41 9.69 6.29
C ARG A 96 15.57 10.98 7.11
N SER A 97 15.86 12.13 6.48
CA SER A 97 15.92 13.41 7.20
C SER A 97 14.56 13.88 7.71
N LEU A 98 13.45 13.39 7.13
CA LEU A 98 12.08 13.69 7.57
C LEU A 98 11.67 12.94 8.84
N LEU A 99 12.42 11.91 9.25
CA LEU A 99 12.13 11.18 10.49
C LEU A 99 12.50 12.02 11.71
N ALA A 100 11.53 12.25 12.61
CA ALA A 100 11.74 12.96 13.88
C ALA A 100 12.75 12.24 14.81
N ALA A 101 12.79 10.92 14.74
CA ALA A 101 13.77 10.04 15.38
C ALA A 101 14.29 9.04 14.34
N LYS A 102 15.61 8.99 14.13
CA LYS A 102 16.25 8.21 13.05
C LYS A 102 16.64 6.82 13.51
N ASN A 103 16.72 6.59 14.80
CA ASN A 103 17.10 5.33 15.43
C ASN A 103 16.42 5.20 16.81
N VAL A 104 16.64 4.07 17.49
CA VAL A 104 15.97 3.79 18.76
C VAL A 104 16.58 4.59 19.92
N ARG A 105 17.86 5.00 19.87
CA ARG A 105 18.45 5.92 20.85
C ARG A 105 17.73 7.26 20.81
N ASP A 106 17.49 7.81 19.62
CA ASP A 106 16.72 9.05 19.47
C ASP A 106 15.34 8.90 20.15
N LEU A 107 14.64 7.76 19.99
CA LEU A 107 13.36 7.52 20.66
C LEU A 107 13.47 7.51 22.19
N VAL A 108 14.56 6.98 22.77
CA VAL A 108 14.80 7.02 24.22
C VAL A 108 15.01 8.46 24.69
N GLU A 109 15.83 9.24 23.97
CA GLU A 109 16.08 10.64 24.27
C GLU A 109 14.79 11.48 24.17
N TRP A 110 14.00 11.28 23.10
CA TRP A 110 12.68 11.91 22.93
C TRP A 110 11.69 11.55 24.04
N SER A 111 11.82 10.36 24.62
CA SER A 111 10.99 9.91 25.74
C SER A 111 11.48 10.39 27.12
N ASP A 112 12.59 11.13 27.19
CA ASP A 112 13.27 11.49 28.44
C ASP A 112 13.60 10.26 29.31
N GLY A 113 14.05 9.19 28.66
CA GLY A 113 14.39 7.92 29.32
C GLY A 113 13.20 7.06 29.77
N LEU A 114 11.96 7.48 29.55
CA LEU A 114 10.77 6.70 29.91
C LEU A 114 10.61 5.44 29.05
N TYR A 115 11.09 5.47 27.80
CA TYR A 115 11.11 4.30 26.93
C TYR A 115 12.36 3.45 27.22
N ASN A 116 12.14 2.25 27.75
CA ASN A 116 13.18 1.24 27.96
C ASN A 116 13.02 0.09 26.96
N PRO A 117 13.68 0.16 25.78
CA PRO A 117 13.49 -0.86 24.75
C PRO A 117 14.06 -2.22 25.17
N PRO A 118 13.51 -3.32 24.64
CA PRO A 118 14.06 -4.65 24.83
C PRO A 118 15.54 -4.77 24.41
N ALA A 119 16.27 -5.71 25.02
CA ALA A 119 17.71 -5.90 24.81
C ALA A 119 18.13 -6.01 23.33
N LYS A 120 17.30 -6.64 22.49
CA LYS A 120 17.54 -6.75 21.03
C LYS A 120 17.71 -5.41 20.31
N PHE A 121 17.22 -4.32 20.90
CA PHE A 121 17.30 -2.98 20.31
C PHE A 121 18.26 -2.06 21.05
N LYS A 122 18.85 -2.46 22.19
CA LYS A 122 19.75 -1.60 22.98
C LYS A 122 21.15 -1.45 22.38
N ASN A 123 21.49 -2.24 21.37
CA ASN A 123 22.76 -2.11 20.66
C ASN A 123 22.62 -1.02 19.60
N TRP A 124 22.91 0.22 20.01
CA TRP A 124 22.94 1.41 19.16
C TRP A 124 24.20 2.23 19.36
#